data_AF-A0A8T5BPN0-F1
#
_entry.id   AF-A0A8T5BPN0-F1
#
_cell.length_a   1.000
_cell.length_b   1.000
_cell.length_c   1.000
_cell.angle_alpha   90.00
_cell.angle_beta   90.00
_cell.angle_gamma   90.00
#
_symmetry.space_group_name_H-M   'P 1'
#
loop_
_entity.id
_entity.type
_entity.pdbx_description
1 polymer ?
#
loop_
_entity_poly.entity_id
_entity_poly.type
_entity_poly.pdbx_seq_one_letter_code
_entity_poly.pdbx_strand_id
1 'polypeptide(L)'
;MFKDVIFQTGSGLLLLLPLLLCCMLPLITRLFQKPVSSSLVNMETDVWFTSYAINEAFEAVKNHVLLWRNEEVKSSSRFSLFKNKPQSERFVTSESIPPRLIKFFDPIEGSVTFEFTETEPGGTVIKVSYHPILKDKIQKMRANFPLKIPFAAGLPCSACGKPILPDFKVCPFCGEKTK
;
A
#
# COMPACT_ATOMS: atom_id res chain seq x y z
N MET A 1 -26.65 -1.06 -81.15
CA MET A 1 -27.53 -1.67 -80.13
C MET A 1 -26.61 -2.11 -78.99
N PHE A 2 -26.68 -1.44 -77.82
CA PHE A 2 -26.31 -1.85 -76.44
C PHE A 2 -25.37 -3.08 -76.28
N LYS A 3 -24.28 -3.12 -75.48
CA LYS A 3 -24.05 -2.62 -74.11
C LYS A 3 -22.63 -3.00 -73.61
N ASP A 4 -22.11 -2.19 -72.68
CA ASP A 4 -21.33 -2.51 -71.46
C ASP A 4 -19.98 -3.25 -71.58
N VAL A 5 -18.83 -2.62 -71.31
CA VAL A 5 -18.24 -2.27 -69.98
C VAL A 5 -17.89 -3.51 -69.14
N ILE A 6 -16.59 -3.68 -68.84
CA ILE A 6 -15.98 -4.10 -67.54
C ILE A 6 -14.45 -3.96 -67.71
N PHE A 7 -13.86 -2.83 -67.29
CA PHE A 7 -13.20 -2.59 -66.00
C PHE A 7 -11.79 -3.21 -65.85
N GLN A 8 -10.79 -2.43 -66.27
CA GLN A 8 -9.46 -2.39 -65.68
C GLN A 8 -9.57 -1.80 -64.26
N THR A 9 -9.11 -2.51 -63.22
CA THR A 9 -8.58 -1.90 -61.98
C THR A 9 -7.77 -2.94 -61.22
N GLY A 10 -6.52 -3.13 -61.64
CA GLY A 10 -5.48 -3.74 -60.81
C GLY A 10 -4.76 -2.67 -59.99
N SER A 11 -4.22 -3.06 -58.84
CA SER A 11 -3.17 -2.34 -58.11
C SER A 11 -3.57 -1.26 -57.08
N GLY A 12 -4.64 -1.48 -56.30
CA GLY A 12 -4.92 -0.68 -55.09
C GLY A 12 -5.29 -1.49 -53.84
N LEU A 13 -5.87 -2.68 -54.02
CA LEU A 13 -6.45 -3.45 -52.91
C LEU A 13 -5.41 -4.26 -52.11
N LEU A 14 -4.31 -4.69 -52.73
CA LEU A 14 -3.30 -5.56 -52.10
C LEU A 14 -2.36 -4.82 -51.14
N LEU A 15 -2.26 -3.49 -51.22
CA LEU A 15 -1.42 -2.64 -50.36
C LEU A 15 -2.10 -2.23 -49.04
N LEU A 16 -3.40 -2.48 -48.89
CA LEU A 16 -4.18 -2.15 -47.69
C LEU A 16 -4.20 -3.30 -46.65
N LEU A 17 -3.85 -4.52 -47.07
CA LEU A 17 -3.82 -5.70 -46.20
C LEU A 17 -2.81 -5.60 -45.03
N PRO A 18 -1.57 -5.09 -45.22
CA PRO A 18 -0.59 -4.96 -44.12
C PRO A 18 -0.98 -3.88 -43.10
N LEU A 19 -1.65 -2.81 -43.54
CA LEU A 19 -2.12 -1.72 -42.69
C LEU A 19 -3.28 -2.18 -41.78
N LEU A 20 -4.21 -2.97 -42.32
CA LEU A 20 -5.31 -3.56 -41.54
C LEU A 20 -4.82 -4.54 -40.47
N LEU A 21 -3.78 -5.33 -40.76
CA LEU A 21 -3.16 -6.22 -39.77
C LEU A 21 -2.46 -5.45 -38.64
N CYS A 22 -1.77 -4.35 -38.93
CA CYS A 22 -1.08 -3.53 -37.94
C CYS A 22 -2.06 -2.85 -36.94
N CYS A 23 -3.23 -2.44 -37.41
CA CYS A 23 -4.25 -1.80 -36.56
C CYS A 23 -5.05 -2.79 -35.68
N MET A 24 -5.12 -4.06 -36.07
CA MET A 24 -5.89 -5.09 -35.34
C MET A 24 -5.01 -6.00 -34.46
N LEU A 25 -3.70 -6.06 -34.70
CA LEU A 25 -2.73 -6.74 -33.84
C LEU A 25 -2.77 -6.31 -32.35
N PRO A 26 -2.91 -5.03 -31.97
CA PRO A 26 -2.99 -4.64 -30.55
C PRO A 26 -4.29 -5.08 -29.84
N LEU A 27 -5.31 -5.53 -30.58
CA LEU A 27 -6.51 -6.13 -30.00
C LEU A 27 -6.32 -7.61 -29.69
N ILE A 28 -5.53 -8.33 -30.50
CA ILE A 28 -5.26 -9.77 -30.31
C ILE A 28 -4.19 -9.98 -29.23
N THR A 29 -3.19 -9.10 -29.12
CA THR A 29 -2.20 -9.16 -28.03
C THR A 29 -2.81 -8.88 -26.65
N ARG A 30 -3.94 -8.16 -26.58
CA ARG A 30 -4.72 -7.99 -25.33
C ARG A 30 -5.46 -9.26 -24.89
N LEU A 31 -5.77 -10.19 -25.79
CA LEU A 31 -6.42 -11.47 -25.43
C LEU A 31 -5.43 -12.49 -24.83
N PHE A 32 -4.14 -12.40 -25.19
CA PHE A 32 -3.10 -13.30 -24.70
C PHE A 32 -2.19 -12.69 -23.63
N GLN A 33 -2.28 -11.37 -23.39
CA GLN A 33 -1.83 -10.81 -22.14
C GLN A 33 -2.78 -11.30 -21.05
N LYS A 34 -2.36 -12.35 -20.33
CA LYS A 34 -2.81 -12.53 -18.96
C LYS A 34 -2.72 -11.14 -18.31
N PRO A 35 -3.82 -10.56 -17.81
CA PRO A 35 -3.67 -9.39 -16.97
C PRO A 35 -2.65 -9.80 -15.90
N VAL A 36 -1.54 -9.07 -15.81
CA VAL A 36 -0.82 -9.02 -14.55
C VAL A 36 -1.91 -8.70 -13.56
N SER A 37 -2.19 -9.63 -12.67
CA SER A 37 -3.27 -9.49 -11.71
C SER A 37 -2.93 -8.29 -10.83
N SER A 38 -3.27 -7.09 -11.26
CA SER A 38 -3.87 -6.11 -10.38
C SER A 38 -5.18 -6.74 -9.96
N SER A 39 -5.10 -7.74 -9.07
CA SER A 39 -6.29 -8.09 -8.32
C SER A 39 -6.76 -6.78 -7.73
N LEU A 40 -8.03 -6.47 -7.93
CA LEU A 40 -8.74 -5.40 -7.25
C LEU A 40 -8.85 -5.76 -5.76
N VAL A 41 -7.73 -6.11 -5.12
CA VAL A 41 -7.60 -6.11 -3.68
C VAL A 41 -7.48 -4.63 -3.35
N ASN A 42 -8.60 -4.05 -2.91
CA ASN A 42 -8.64 -2.70 -2.41
C ASN A 42 -7.68 -2.64 -1.20
N MET A 43 -6.42 -2.25 -1.42
CA MET A 43 -5.44 -2.06 -0.37
C MET A 43 -5.48 -0.60 0.06
N GLU A 44 -5.55 -0.36 1.36
CA GLU A 44 -5.37 0.97 1.94
C GLU A 44 -3.88 1.20 2.22
N THR A 45 -3.48 2.47 2.19
CA THR A 45 -2.12 2.89 2.54
C THR A 45 -2.20 3.93 3.66
N ASP A 46 -1.32 3.82 4.66
CA ASP A 46 -1.11 4.86 5.66
C ASP A 46 0.40 5.14 5.80
N VAL A 47 0.74 6.37 6.20
CA VAL A 47 2.13 6.82 6.33
C VAL A 47 2.26 7.66 7.60
N TRP A 48 3.29 7.40 8.39
CA TRP A 48 3.63 8.21 9.55
C TRP A 48 5.14 8.27 9.80
N PHE A 49 5.52 9.23 10.64
CA PHE A 49 6.90 9.47 11.05
C PHE A 49 7.09 9.04 12.50
N THR A 50 8.18 8.35 12.78
CA THR A 50 8.61 7.99 14.15
C THR A 50 9.97 8.60 14.47
N SER A 51 10.18 8.86 15.76
CA SER A 51 11.48 9.27 16.27
C SER A 51 12.56 8.21 16.28
N TYR A 52 12.17 6.95 16.10
CA TYR A 52 13.05 5.80 16.13
C TYR A 52 14.00 5.77 14.94
N ALA A 53 15.21 5.26 15.18
CA ALA A 53 16.12 4.88 14.11
C ALA A 53 15.50 3.73 13.30
N ILE A 54 15.94 3.55 12.05
CA ILE A 54 15.30 2.61 11.12
C ILE A 54 15.27 1.16 11.64
N ASN A 55 16.33 0.71 12.31
CA ASN A 55 16.39 -0.63 12.93
C ASN A 55 15.42 -0.78 14.11
N GLU A 56 15.31 0.26 14.94
CA GLU A 56 14.40 0.29 16.09
C GLU A 56 12.94 0.29 15.61
N ALA A 57 12.63 1.09 14.59
CA ALA A 57 11.32 1.13 13.96
C ALA A 57 10.93 -0.23 13.36
N PHE A 58 11.87 -0.87 12.66
CA PHE A 58 11.68 -2.20 12.08
C PHE A 58 11.34 -3.25 13.14
N GLU A 59 12.13 -3.35 14.20
CA GLU A 59 11.88 -4.31 15.29
C GLU A 59 10.62 -3.95 16.09
N ALA A 60 10.32 -2.66 16.30
CA ALA A 60 9.09 -2.23 16.96
C ALA A 60 7.83 -2.67 16.19
N VAL A 61 7.80 -2.51 14.86
CA VAL A 61 6.69 -2.99 14.02
C VAL A 61 6.55 -4.50 14.13
N LYS A 62 7.67 -5.23 13.98
CA LYS A 62 7.68 -6.69 14.08
C LYS A 62 7.12 -7.18 15.43
N ASN A 63 7.54 -6.55 16.52
CA ASN A 63 7.03 -6.86 17.86
C ASN A 63 5.54 -6.56 18.00
N HIS A 64 5.05 -5.43 17.46
CA HIS A 64 3.63 -5.11 17.48
C HIS A 64 2.78 -6.13 16.70
N VAL A 65 3.23 -6.58 15.53
CA VAL A 65 2.51 -7.61 14.76
C VAL A 65 2.49 -8.95 15.51
N LEU A 66 3.58 -9.29 16.23
CA LEU A 66 3.58 -10.46 17.11
C LEU A 66 2.56 -10.36 18.26
N LEU A 67 2.29 -9.15 18.78
CA LEU A 67 1.23 -8.96 19.77
C LEU A 67 -0.17 -9.23 19.19
N TRP A 68 -0.42 -8.86 17.94
CA TRP A 68 -1.69 -9.18 17.27
C TRP A 68 -1.95 -10.68 17.22
N ARG A 69 -0.90 -11.50 17.03
CA ARG A 69 -1.01 -12.96 17.09
C ARG A 69 -1.43 -13.44 18.48
N ASN A 70 -0.90 -12.84 19.54
CA ASN A 70 -1.11 -13.28 20.92
C ASN A 70 -2.46 -12.84 21.52
N GLU A 71 -2.99 -11.67 21.15
CA GLU A 71 -4.31 -11.19 21.59
C GLU A 71 -5.44 -12.13 21.16
N GLU A 72 -5.31 -12.74 19.98
CA GLU A 72 -6.30 -13.62 19.38
C GLU A 72 -6.33 -15.01 20.06
N VAL A 73 -5.17 -15.55 20.44
CA VAL A 73 -5.09 -16.81 21.21
C VAL A 73 -5.87 -16.68 22.53
N LYS A 74 -5.72 -15.56 23.24
CA LYS A 74 -6.39 -15.31 24.52
C LYS A 74 -7.91 -15.12 24.39
N SER A 75 -8.38 -14.54 23.28
CA SER A 75 -9.82 -14.36 23.03
C SER A 75 -10.54 -15.69 22.82
N SER A 76 -9.90 -16.66 22.14
CA SER A 76 -10.49 -17.96 21.83
C SER A 76 -10.52 -18.95 23.01
N SER A 77 -9.75 -18.69 24.05
CA SER A 77 -9.54 -19.60 25.19
C SER A 77 -10.73 -19.68 26.17
N ARG A 78 -11.60 -18.68 26.24
CA ARG A 78 -12.65 -18.62 27.28
C ARG A 78 -13.87 -19.53 27.05
N PHE A 79 -14.02 -20.15 25.88
CA PHE A 79 -15.18 -21.01 25.56
C PHE A 79 -14.85 -22.29 24.76
N SER A 80 -13.58 -22.68 24.63
CA SER A 80 -13.20 -23.77 23.72
C SER A 80 -13.03 -25.12 24.44
N LEU A 81 -14.16 -25.75 24.79
CA LEU A 81 -14.18 -27.13 25.33
C LEU A 81 -14.00 -28.21 24.24
N PHE A 82 -14.04 -27.83 22.97
CA PHE A 82 -13.81 -28.71 21.82
C PHE A 82 -13.05 -27.95 20.72
N LYS A 83 -11.74 -28.20 20.54
CA LYS A 83 -11.03 -27.89 19.27
C LYS A 83 -9.62 -28.49 19.26
N ASN A 84 -9.52 -29.71 18.74
CA ASN A 84 -8.27 -30.29 18.19
C ASN A 84 -8.03 -29.80 16.75
N LYS A 85 -8.27 -28.52 16.44
CA LYS A 85 -7.91 -27.97 15.13
C LYS A 85 -6.61 -27.18 15.29
N PRO A 86 -5.52 -27.54 14.61
CA PRO A 86 -4.29 -26.77 14.67
C PRO A 86 -4.59 -25.34 14.26
N GLN A 87 -4.21 -24.40 15.11
CA GLN A 87 -4.42 -22.99 14.90
C GLN A 87 -3.60 -22.59 13.67
N SER A 88 -4.27 -22.16 12.60
CA SER A 88 -3.58 -21.65 11.41
C SER A 88 -2.62 -20.54 11.85
N GLU A 89 -1.35 -20.61 11.44
CA GLU A 89 -0.37 -19.60 11.79
C GLU A 89 -0.84 -18.24 11.25
N ARG A 90 -1.23 -17.34 12.17
CA ARG A 90 -1.73 -16.00 11.86
C ARG A 90 -0.57 -15.01 11.78
N PHE A 91 -0.64 -14.05 10.86
CA PHE A 91 0.40 -13.04 10.62
C PHE A 91 1.80 -13.64 10.45
N VAL A 92 1.97 -14.56 9.50
CA VAL A 92 3.27 -15.16 9.18
C VAL A 92 4.08 -14.18 8.34
N THR A 93 5.38 -14.06 8.63
CA THR A 93 6.29 -13.26 7.81
C THR A 93 6.43 -13.92 6.44
N SER A 94 5.89 -13.27 5.40
CA SER A 94 5.99 -13.77 4.02
C SER A 94 7.26 -13.27 3.32
N GLU A 95 7.73 -12.06 3.68
CA GLU A 95 8.92 -11.45 3.08
C GLU A 95 9.57 -10.51 4.11
N SER A 96 10.91 -10.47 4.14
CA SER A 96 11.65 -9.61 5.07
C SER A 96 12.99 -9.21 4.46
N ILE A 97 13.21 -7.91 4.32
CA ILE A 97 14.46 -7.28 3.87
C ILE A 97 14.85 -6.25 4.94
N PRO A 98 15.53 -6.64 6.03
CA PRO A 98 15.85 -5.73 7.11
C PRO A 98 16.83 -4.62 6.68
N PRO A 99 16.71 -3.38 7.18
CA PRO A 99 15.59 -2.84 7.98
C PRO A 99 14.52 -2.15 7.11
N ARG A 100 14.48 -2.43 5.80
CA ARG A 100 13.75 -1.65 4.79
C ARG A 100 12.34 -2.14 4.51
N LEU A 101 12.07 -3.43 4.64
CA LEU A 101 10.78 -4.00 4.29
C LEU A 101 10.45 -5.23 5.14
N ILE A 102 9.21 -5.33 5.60
CA ILE A 102 8.66 -6.57 6.15
C ILE A 102 7.20 -6.74 5.72
N LYS A 103 6.85 -7.95 5.31
CA LYS A 103 5.50 -8.30 4.87
C LYS A 103 4.97 -9.46 5.71
N PHE A 104 3.74 -9.31 6.15
CA PHE A 104 3.01 -10.34 6.88
C PHE A 104 1.78 -10.78 6.09
N PHE A 105 1.43 -12.04 6.25
CA PHE A 105 0.21 -12.63 5.68
C PHE A 105 -0.63 -13.28 6.78
N ASP A 106 -1.90 -12.94 6.82
CA ASP A 106 -2.93 -13.60 7.63
C ASP A 106 -3.99 -14.20 6.68
N PRO A 107 -4.33 -15.50 6.79
CA PRO A 107 -5.33 -16.12 5.92
C PRO A 107 -6.75 -15.54 6.03
N ILE A 108 -7.05 -14.82 7.11
CA ILE A 108 -8.36 -14.24 7.42
C ILE A 108 -8.37 -12.75 7.13
N GLU A 109 -7.36 -12.02 7.61
CA GLU A 109 -7.30 -10.56 7.54
C GLU A 109 -6.51 -10.03 6.33
N GLY A 110 -5.81 -10.92 5.62
CA GLY A 110 -5.05 -10.60 4.42
C GLY A 110 -3.60 -10.20 4.70
N SER A 111 -2.98 -9.57 3.71
CA SER A 111 -1.57 -9.15 3.78
C SER A 111 -1.41 -7.71 4.27
N VAL A 112 -0.31 -7.48 4.98
CA VAL A 112 0.19 -6.15 5.34
C VAL A 112 1.69 -6.04 5.02
N THR A 113 2.07 -4.95 4.35
CA THR A 113 3.45 -4.66 3.96
C THR A 113 3.88 -3.36 4.62
N PHE A 114 5.02 -3.38 5.30
CA PHE A 114 5.66 -2.21 5.89
C PHE A 114 6.96 -1.89 5.14
N GLU A 115 7.12 -0.64 4.75
CA GLU A 115 8.30 -0.06 4.13
C GLU A 115 8.89 1.01 5.06
N PHE A 116 10.20 1.00 5.24
CA PHE A 116 10.91 1.91 6.15
C PHE A 116 11.91 2.76 5.40
N THR A 117 11.82 4.08 5.60
CA THR A 117 12.75 5.06 5.01
C THR A 117 13.31 5.94 6.11
N GLU A 118 14.63 5.98 6.24
CA GLU A 118 15.31 6.88 7.19
C GLU A 118 15.15 8.34 6.77
N THR A 119 14.98 9.23 7.75
CA THR A 119 14.84 10.68 7.53
C THR A 119 15.93 11.46 8.23
N GLU A 120 16.49 12.48 7.58
CA GLU A 120 17.38 13.45 8.21
C GLU A 120 16.56 14.55 8.93
N PRO A 121 16.96 15.03 10.14
CA PRO A 121 18.18 14.77 10.92
C PRO A 121 18.04 13.61 11.94
N GLY A 122 17.20 12.62 11.65
CA GLY A 122 16.99 11.43 12.48
C GLY A 122 15.51 11.05 12.57
N GLY A 123 15.22 9.76 12.46
CA GLY A 123 13.86 9.22 12.47
C GLY A 123 13.59 8.30 11.29
N THR A 124 12.38 7.78 11.22
CA THR A 124 11.96 6.83 10.18
C THR A 124 10.55 7.14 9.70
N VAL A 125 10.35 7.19 8.38
CA VAL A 125 9.04 7.10 7.74
C VAL A 125 8.64 5.64 7.66
N ILE A 126 7.47 5.32 8.19
CA ILE A 126 6.85 4.01 8.05
C ILE A 126 5.69 4.19 7.07
N LYS A 127 5.79 3.54 5.92
CA LYS A 127 4.68 3.41 4.97
C LYS A 127 4.12 2.01 5.09
N VAL A 128 2.82 1.90 5.28
CA VAL A 128 2.14 0.60 5.37
C VAL A 128 1.07 0.48 4.31
N SER A 129 1.02 -0.67 3.64
CA SER A 129 -0.03 -1.06 2.71
C SER A 129 -0.75 -2.30 3.25
N TYR A 130 -2.07 -2.24 3.41
CA TYR A 130 -2.83 -3.26 4.15
C TYR A 130 -4.22 -3.48 3.57
N HIS A 131 -4.84 -4.62 3.90
CA HIS A 131 -6.25 -4.87 3.60
C HIS A 131 -7.15 -4.05 4.55
N PRO A 132 -8.26 -3.44 4.09
CA PRO A 132 -9.11 -2.54 4.87
C PRO A 132 -9.56 -3.08 6.24
N ILE A 133 -9.71 -4.41 6.37
CA ILE A 133 -10.04 -5.08 7.63
C ILE A 133 -9.02 -4.78 8.74
N LEU A 134 -7.76 -4.52 8.37
CA LEU A 134 -6.66 -4.23 9.29
C LEU A 134 -6.60 -2.76 9.74
N LYS A 135 -7.47 -1.88 9.22
CA LYS A 135 -7.43 -0.42 9.47
C LYS A 135 -7.34 -0.07 10.94
N ASP A 136 -8.21 -0.65 11.77
CA ASP A 136 -8.23 -0.37 13.21
C ASP A 136 -6.94 -0.83 13.91
N LYS A 137 -6.38 -1.98 13.52
CA LYS A 137 -5.11 -2.49 14.07
C LYS A 137 -3.95 -1.59 13.67
N ILE A 138 -3.93 -1.10 12.44
CA ILE A 138 -2.93 -0.14 11.95
C ILE A 138 -3.02 1.19 12.68
N GLN A 139 -4.23 1.76 12.83
CA GLN A 139 -4.40 3.02 13.54
C GLN A 139 -3.99 2.91 15.01
N LYS A 140 -4.35 1.81 15.69
CA LYS A 140 -3.90 1.53 17.06
C LYS A 140 -2.40 1.36 17.15
N MET A 141 -1.79 0.64 16.20
CA MET A 141 -0.33 0.50 16.13
C MET A 141 0.33 1.87 15.97
N ARG A 142 -0.11 2.67 14.99
CA ARG A 142 0.40 4.03 14.75
C ARG A 142 0.34 4.91 15.99
N ALA A 143 -0.74 4.84 16.77
CA ALA A 143 -0.87 5.59 18.01
C ALA A 143 0.16 5.21 19.10
N ASN A 144 0.76 4.02 19.02
CA ASN A 144 1.82 3.59 19.94
C ASN A 144 3.23 4.04 19.52
N PHE A 145 3.41 4.59 18.31
CA PHE A 145 4.71 5.10 17.88
C PHE A 145 4.93 6.54 18.35
N PRO A 146 6.13 6.87 18.87
CA PRO A 146 6.46 8.25 19.22
C PRO A 146 6.54 9.09 17.95
N LEU A 147 5.60 10.02 17.81
CA LEU A 147 5.56 10.94 16.67
C LEU A 147 6.66 12.01 16.81
N LYS A 148 7.68 11.94 15.96
CA LYS A 148 8.52 13.10 15.64
C LYS A 148 8.00 13.71 14.35
N ILE A 149 7.31 14.83 14.47
CA ILE A 149 7.09 15.70 13.31
C ILE A 149 8.47 16.29 12.98
N PRO A 150 9.04 16.05 11.78
CA PRO A 150 10.33 16.61 11.44
C PRO A 150 10.29 18.13 11.61
N PHE A 151 11.07 18.62 12.58
CA PHE A 151 11.11 20.02 13.02
C PHE A 151 11.55 20.99 11.89
N ALA A 152 12.07 20.46 10.78
CA ALA A 152 12.65 21.21 9.67
C ALA A 152 11.70 21.49 8.49
N ALA A 153 10.49 20.92 8.46
CA ALA A 153 9.57 21.04 7.30
C ALA A 153 8.35 21.94 7.56
N GLY A 154 8.24 22.53 8.75
CA GLY A 154 7.08 23.35 9.14
C GLY A 154 7.44 24.82 9.32
N LEU A 155 6.51 25.71 8.95
CA LEU A 155 6.59 27.12 9.34
C LEU A 155 6.34 27.21 10.85
N PRO A 156 7.09 28.05 11.59
CA PRO A 156 6.84 28.23 13.01
C PRO A 156 5.45 28.81 13.25
N CYS A 157 4.74 28.28 14.26
CA CYS A 157 3.49 28.84 14.74
C CYS A 157 3.70 30.29 15.19
N SER A 158 2.86 31.21 14.70
CA SER A 158 2.88 32.61 15.12
C SER A 158 2.62 32.80 16.63
N ALA A 159 1.85 31.92 17.27
CA ALA A 159 1.54 32.00 18.70
C ALA A 159 2.57 31.31 19.60
N CYS A 160 2.97 30.07 19.28
CA CYS A 160 3.79 29.26 20.18
C CYS A 160 5.20 28.94 19.66
N GLY A 161 5.56 29.42 18.46
CA GLY A 161 6.88 29.22 17.85
C GLY A 161 7.23 27.79 17.43
N LYS A 162 6.35 26.81 17.68
CA LYS A 162 6.58 25.41 17.31
C LYS A 162 6.32 25.20 15.81
N PRO A 163 7.13 24.41 15.10
CA PRO A 163 6.97 24.20 13.66
C PRO A 163 5.67 23.45 13.34
N ILE A 164 4.94 23.93 12.35
CA ILE A 164 3.68 23.36 11.89
C ILE A 164 3.76 23.08 10.39
N LEU A 165 3.30 21.91 9.96
CA LEU A 165 3.18 21.62 8.53
C LEU A 165 2.11 22.53 7.89
N PRO A 166 2.29 22.96 6.63
CA PRO A 166 1.40 23.91 5.94
C PRO A 166 -0.04 23.41 5.76
N ASP A 167 -0.28 22.11 5.87
CA ASP A 167 -1.60 21.48 5.69
C ASP A 167 -2.48 21.55 6.94
N PHE A 168 -1.90 21.82 8.12
CA PHE A 168 -2.69 22.02 9.33
C PHE A 168 -3.43 23.34 9.24
N LYS A 169 -4.74 23.33 9.54
CA LYS A 169 -5.56 24.55 9.73
C LYS A 169 -5.45 25.12 11.15
N VAL A 170 -5.01 24.30 12.09
CA VAL A 170 -4.90 24.61 13.52
C VAL A 170 -3.60 24.02 14.05
N CYS A 171 -2.87 24.80 14.85
CA CYS A 171 -1.64 24.40 15.49
C CYS A 171 -1.92 23.22 16.43
N PRO A 172 -1.29 22.06 16.23
CA PRO A 172 -1.51 20.88 17.07
C PRO A 172 -0.94 21.03 18.49
N PHE A 173 -0.18 22.11 18.75
CA PHE A 173 0.45 22.34 20.04
C PHE A 173 -0.28 23.34 20.93
N CYS A 174 -0.83 24.42 20.35
CA CYS A 174 -1.49 25.49 21.12
C CYS A 174 -2.93 25.78 20.69
N GLY A 175 -3.43 25.15 19.62
CA GLY A 175 -4.79 25.37 19.14
C GLY A 175 -5.00 26.66 18.33
N GLU A 176 -3.94 27.43 18.07
CA GLU A 176 -4.00 28.64 17.25
C GLU A 176 -4.31 28.32 15.78
N LYS A 177 -5.09 29.15 15.09
CA LYS A 177 -5.33 28.97 13.66
C LYS A 177 -4.11 29.38 12.86
N THR A 178 -3.72 28.55 11.90
CA THR A 178 -2.49 28.70 11.11
C THR A 178 -2.70 29.48 9.80
N LYS A 179 -3.94 29.87 9.51
CA LYS A 179 -4.40 30.78 8.47
C LYS A 179 -5.59 31.58 8.99
#